data_AF-A0A1G1A1L6-F1
#
_entry.id   AF-A0A1G1A1L6-F1
#
_cell.length_a   1.000
_cell.length_b   1.000
_cell.length_c   1.000
_cell.angle_alpha   90.00
_cell.angle_beta   90.00
_cell.angle_gamma   90.00
#
_symmetry.space_group_name_H-M   'P 1'
#
loop_
_entity.id
_entity.type
_entity.pdbx_description
1 polymer ?
#
loop_
_entity_poly.entity_id
_entity_poly.type
_entity_poly.pdbx_seq_one_letter_code
_entity_poly.pdbx_strand_id
1 'polypeptide(L)'
;MLTGSSRAAVPLQWSCPLWYSQPRGLEQSDAPVGFDMRLPDHLESFRRRYDIPGWMVYGVVRCLGSDEFLASGICRTYNVADRLGEDRVVVNRIHYEVPEARIRGELESIRTALDAAPDERSRQLVPGPYVKRRFGGFVLFSLNATISTGVAGNLLEGSGQTEDPMETFVRGVSAALPAPGWEASGGAYRYTAAGEFRMRDPLRSFRITEEAAIEELVKGVMVLFSGVDRAYTASDGGREGDDLAEHVAREEVHLRLRGVRVIRRALDLEHGICLVTVTVPKSGIVAGLPANGKPGSETSR
;
A
#
# COMPACT_ATOMS: atom_id res chain seq x y z
N MET A 1 41.64 -35.19 19.59
CA MET A 1 41.26 -33.79 19.82
C MET A 1 41.03 -33.15 18.46
N LEU A 2 39.77 -32.96 18.07
CA LEU A 2 39.40 -32.21 16.86
C LEU A 2 38.83 -30.88 17.33
N THR A 3 39.62 -29.82 17.19
CA THR A 3 39.18 -28.45 17.42
C THR A 3 38.14 -28.09 16.37
N GLY A 4 36.88 -28.01 16.80
CA GLY A 4 35.78 -27.55 15.98
C GLY A 4 36.07 -26.15 15.46
N SER A 5 36.27 -26.05 14.14
CA SER A 5 36.26 -24.78 13.44
C SER A 5 34.84 -24.21 13.57
N SER A 6 34.63 -23.38 14.60
CA SER A 6 33.52 -22.43 14.65
C SER A 6 33.63 -21.58 13.40
N ARG A 7 32.89 -21.96 12.33
CA ARG A 7 32.62 -21.04 11.23
C ARG A 7 31.88 -19.88 11.87
N ALA A 8 32.57 -18.76 12.07
CA ALA A 8 31.95 -17.51 12.44
C ALA A 8 30.74 -17.33 11.52
N ALA A 9 29.54 -17.33 12.12
CA ALA A 9 28.32 -17.14 11.36
C ALA A 9 28.48 -15.80 10.64
N VAL A 10 28.51 -15.85 9.30
CA VAL A 10 28.60 -14.63 8.48
C VAL A 10 27.49 -13.71 8.95
N PRO A 11 27.80 -12.46 9.39
CA PRO A 11 26.79 -11.56 9.88
C PRO A 11 25.74 -11.37 8.79
N LEU A 12 24.48 -11.63 9.15
CA LEU A 12 23.35 -11.46 8.24
C LEU A 12 23.18 -9.95 8.02
N GLN A 13 23.49 -9.50 6.81
CA GLN A 13 23.45 -8.10 6.39
C GLN A 13 22.60 -7.97 5.14
N TRP A 14 21.81 -6.90 5.07
CA TRP A 14 21.07 -6.52 3.88
C TRP A 14 21.16 -5.01 3.67
N SER A 15 21.31 -4.57 2.42
CA SER A 15 21.34 -3.15 2.10
C SER A 15 20.43 -2.83 0.91
N CYS A 16 19.82 -1.65 0.97
CA CYS A 16 18.99 -1.12 -0.11
C CYS A 16 19.09 0.41 -0.16
N PRO A 17 18.75 1.04 -1.29
CA PRO A 17 18.74 2.49 -1.40
C PRO A 17 17.73 3.14 -0.45
N LEU A 18 18.01 4.38 -0.01
CA LEU A 18 17.10 5.14 0.85
C LEU A 18 15.76 5.44 0.20
N TRP A 19 15.65 5.59 -1.12
CA TRP A 19 14.34 5.74 -1.77
C TRP A 19 13.44 4.50 -1.57
N TYR A 20 14.04 3.34 -1.32
CA TYR A 20 13.30 2.13 -1.01
C TYR A 20 12.91 2.09 0.48
N SER A 21 13.86 2.34 1.38
CA SER A 21 13.64 2.15 2.82
C SER A 21 13.08 3.37 3.55
N GLN A 22 13.31 4.57 3.03
CA GLN A 22 12.92 5.87 3.59
C GLN A 22 12.60 6.86 2.45
N PRO A 23 11.62 6.56 1.57
CA PRO A 23 11.28 7.44 0.46
C PRO A 23 10.96 8.86 0.95
N ARG A 24 11.46 9.88 0.23
CA ARG A 24 11.25 11.30 0.59
C ARG A 24 10.58 12.09 -0.54
N GLY A 25 9.72 13.04 -0.15
CA GLY A 25 9.06 13.94 -1.10
C GLY A 25 8.28 13.17 -2.18
N LEU A 26 8.61 13.42 -3.45
CA LEU A 26 7.94 12.78 -4.59
C LEU A 26 8.19 11.27 -4.70
N GLU A 27 9.25 10.73 -4.09
CA GLU A 27 9.51 9.28 -4.12
C GLU A 27 8.43 8.48 -3.39
N GLN A 28 7.70 9.12 -2.47
CA GLN A 28 6.65 8.45 -1.71
C GLN A 28 5.44 8.09 -2.57
N SER A 29 5.22 8.77 -3.71
CA SER A 29 4.18 8.44 -4.70
C SER A 29 4.64 7.46 -5.78
N ASP A 30 5.94 7.16 -5.81
CA ASP A 30 6.52 6.26 -6.79
C ASP A 30 6.50 4.82 -6.24
N ALA A 31 6.53 3.82 -7.13
CA ALA A 31 6.38 2.42 -6.77
C ALA A 31 7.73 1.68 -6.87
N PRO A 32 8.26 1.13 -5.78
CA PRO A 32 9.41 0.22 -5.87
C PRO A 32 8.95 -1.12 -6.48
N VAL A 33 9.58 -1.53 -7.59
CA VAL A 33 9.23 -2.76 -8.32
C VAL A 33 10.48 -3.55 -8.70
N GLY A 34 10.36 -4.88 -8.69
CA GLY A 34 11.42 -5.79 -9.15
C GLY A 34 11.08 -6.34 -10.51
N PHE A 35 12.07 -6.51 -11.39
CA PHE A 35 11.84 -7.04 -12.73
C PHE A 35 11.34 -8.49 -12.73
N ASP A 36 11.73 -9.26 -11.71
CA ASP A 36 11.37 -10.66 -11.49
C ASP A 36 10.12 -10.82 -10.60
N MET A 37 9.47 -9.73 -10.21
CA MET A 37 8.36 -9.80 -9.27
C MET A 37 7.18 -10.56 -9.87
N ARG A 38 6.59 -11.46 -9.06
CA ARG A 38 5.31 -12.07 -9.41
C ARG A 38 4.19 -11.04 -9.23
N LEU A 39 3.42 -10.81 -10.29
CA LEU A 39 2.24 -9.97 -10.27
C LEU A 39 1.13 -10.62 -9.42
N PRO A 40 0.37 -9.86 -8.61
CA PRO A 40 -0.81 -10.39 -7.93
C PRO A 40 -1.83 -10.97 -8.93
N ASP A 41 -2.46 -12.08 -8.57
CA ASP A 41 -3.33 -12.84 -9.48
C ASP A 41 -4.49 -11.99 -10.04
N HIS A 42 -5.01 -11.03 -9.27
CA HIS A 42 -6.08 -10.13 -9.71
C HIS A 42 -5.65 -9.10 -10.77
N LEU A 43 -4.35 -8.85 -10.93
CA LEU A 43 -3.80 -7.95 -11.96
C LEU A 43 -3.34 -8.70 -13.22
N GLU A 44 -3.33 -10.03 -13.21
CA GLU A 44 -2.91 -10.87 -14.34
C GLU A 44 -3.74 -10.64 -15.60
N SER A 45 -5.01 -10.26 -15.46
CA SER A 45 -5.88 -9.92 -16.59
C SER A 45 -5.34 -8.73 -17.39
N PHE A 46 -4.83 -7.70 -16.72
CA PHE A 46 -4.19 -6.55 -17.36
C PHE A 46 -2.93 -6.97 -18.11
N ARG A 47 -2.07 -7.77 -17.48
CA ARG A 47 -0.85 -8.28 -18.12
C ARG A 47 -1.15 -9.00 -19.44
N ARG A 48 -2.14 -9.90 -19.44
CA ARG A 48 -2.54 -10.67 -20.63
C ARG A 48 -3.21 -9.80 -21.70
N ARG A 49 -4.03 -8.84 -21.28
CA ARG A 49 -4.77 -7.97 -22.21
C ARG A 49 -3.85 -7.02 -22.96
N TYR A 50 -2.90 -6.41 -22.25
CA TYR A 50 -2.03 -5.38 -22.82
C TYR A 50 -0.68 -5.93 -23.30
N ASP A 51 -0.33 -7.17 -22.94
CA ASP A 51 0.95 -7.79 -23.29
C ASP A 51 2.15 -6.91 -22.86
N ILE A 52 2.09 -6.46 -21.60
CA ILE A 52 3.09 -5.59 -20.95
C ILE A 52 3.73 -6.36 -19.78
N PRO A 53 5.02 -6.16 -19.45
CA PRO A 53 5.65 -6.79 -18.29
C PRO A 53 4.89 -6.55 -16.97
N GLY A 54 4.82 -7.58 -16.12
CA GLY A 54 4.08 -7.54 -14.87
C GLY A 54 4.54 -6.44 -13.90
N TRP A 55 5.85 -6.16 -13.84
CA TRP A 55 6.38 -5.08 -12.99
C TRP A 55 5.86 -3.70 -13.38
N MET A 56 5.59 -3.45 -14.68
CA MET A 56 4.99 -2.20 -15.14
C MET A 56 3.52 -2.13 -14.75
N VAL A 57 2.76 -3.22 -14.95
CA VAL A 57 1.34 -3.29 -14.53
C VAL A 57 1.23 -2.98 -13.04
N TYR A 58 2.06 -3.62 -12.21
CA TYR A 58 2.10 -3.36 -10.78
C TYR A 58 2.50 -1.91 -10.46
N GLY A 59 3.52 -1.37 -11.14
CA GLY A 59 3.96 0.02 -11.00
C GLY A 59 2.84 1.02 -11.27
N VAL A 60 2.11 0.86 -12.39
CA VAL A 60 0.94 1.69 -12.74
C VAL A 60 -0.10 1.65 -11.63
N VAL A 61 -0.53 0.45 -11.22
CA VAL A 61 -1.57 0.31 -10.19
C VAL A 61 -1.14 0.91 -8.85
N ARG A 62 0.11 0.71 -8.42
CA ARG A 62 0.61 1.27 -7.15
C ARG A 62 0.77 2.79 -7.19
N CYS A 63 1.24 3.37 -8.30
CA CYS A 63 1.31 4.83 -8.45
C CYS A 63 -0.09 5.45 -8.44
N LEU A 64 -1.03 4.90 -9.21
CA LEU A 64 -2.42 5.36 -9.20
C LEU A 64 -3.09 5.19 -7.84
N GLY A 65 -2.86 4.05 -7.16
CA GLY A 65 -3.37 3.81 -5.81
C GLY A 65 -2.70 4.68 -4.74
N SER A 66 -1.50 5.17 -4.98
CA SER A 66 -0.93 6.23 -4.15
C SER A 66 -1.74 7.52 -4.35
N ASP A 67 -2.01 7.93 -5.57
CA ASP A 67 -2.81 9.13 -5.84
C ASP A 67 -4.20 9.06 -5.21
N GLU A 68 -4.96 8.01 -5.54
CA GLU A 68 -6.33 7.82 -5.09
C GLU A 68 -6.76 6.36 -5.20
N PHE A 69 -7.46 5.87 -4.17
CA PHE A 69 -8.27 4.66 -4.26
C PHE A 69 -9.57 4.79 -3.47
N LEU A 70 -10.55 3.98 -3.84
CA LEU A 70 -11.79 3.80 -3.11
C LEU A 70 -11.64 2.61 -2.18
N ALA A 71 -12.07 2.75 -0.94
CA ALA A 71 -12.18 1.67 0.00
C ALA A 71 -13.62 1.52 0.45
N SER A 72 -14.14 0.29 0.42
CA SER A 72 -15.48 -0.03 0.90
C SER A 72 -15.39 -1.14 1.93
N GLY A 73 -16.09 -1.01 3.05
CA GLY A 73 -16.05 -1.99 4.13
C GLY A 73 -17.35 -2.02 4.93
N ILE A 74 -17.61 -3.13 5.59
CA ILE A 74 -18.78 -3.29 6.46
C ILE A 74 -18.33 -3.17 7.91
N CYS A 75 -18.73 -2.09 8.58
CA CYS A 75 -18.57 -1.93 10.02
C CYS A 75 -19.72 -2.66 10.73
N ARG A 76 -19.36 -3.51 11.71
CA ARG A 76 -20.31 -4.14 12.62
C ARG A 76 -19.89 -3.85 14.04
N THR A 77 -20.85 -3.49 14.88
CA THR A 77 -20.61 -3.34 16.32
C THR A 77 -21.23 -4.51 17.06
N TYR A 78 -20.49 -5.02 18.02
CA TYR A 78 -20.96 -6.02 18.97
C TYR A 78 -20.86 -5.43 20.37
N ASN A 79 -21.97 -5.42 21.09
CA ASN A 79 -22.00 -5.11 22.50
C ASN A 79 -21.81 -6.44 23.23
N VAL A 80 -20.66 -6.63 23.88
CA VAL A 80 -20.42 -7.85 24.64
C VAL A 80 -20.87 -7.58 26.07
N ALA A 81 -21.95 -8.24 26.49
CA ALA A 81 -22.37 -8.27 27.89
C ALA A 81 -21.43 -9.18 28.69
N ASP A 82 -20.18 -8.74 28.89
CA ASP A 82 -19.37 -9.18 30.02
C ASP A 82 -19.39 -8.10 31.11
N ARG A 83 -18.77 -8.38 32.27
CA ARG A 83 -18.80 -7.49 33.45
C ARG A 83 -18.26 -6.07 33.20
N LEU A 84 -17.65 -5.81 32.04
CA LEU A 84 -17.07 -4.53 31.68
C LEU A 84 -17.92 -3.74 30.66
N GLY A 85 -18.91 -4.38 30.01
CA GLY A 85 -19.81 -3.70 29.07
C GLY A 85 -19.09 -3.02 27.90
N GLU A 86 -17.94 -3.54 27.46
CA GLU A 86 -17.14 -2.92 26.41
C GLU A 86 -17.71 -3.18 25.02
N ASP A 87 -18.02 -2.11 24.30
CA ASP A 87 -18.46 -2.17 22.90
C ASP A 87 -17.26 -2.31 21.96
N ARG A 88 -17.37 -3.20 20.96
CA ARG A 88 -16.31 -3.42 19.97
C ARG A 88 -16.82 -3.24 18.54
N VAL A 89 -16.17 -2.33 17.80
CA VAL A 89 -16.39 -2.15 16.36
C VAL A 89 -15.42 -3.06 15.59
N VAL A 90 -15.98 -3.92 14.73
CA VAL A 90 -15.23 -4.81 13.84
C VAL A 90 -15.52 -4.44 12.40
N VAL A 91 -14.47 -4.13 11.65
CA VAL A 91 -14.56 -3.89 10.20
C VAL A 91 -14.34 -5.20 9.47
N ASN A 92 -15.39 -5.70 8.81
CA ASN A 92 -15.36 -6.93 8.03
C ASN A 92 -15.29 -6.62 6.54
N ARG A 93 -14.41 -7.34 5.83
CA ARG A 93 -14.24 -7.31 4.36
C ARG A 93 -14.00 -5.91 3.82
N ILE A 94 -12.74 -5.52 3.65
CA ILE A 94 -12.42 -4.30 2.92
C ILE A 94 -12.10 -4.64 1.47
N HIS A 95 -12.70 -3.87 0.56
CA HIS A 95 -12.37 -3.87 -0.84
C HIS A 95 -11.67 -2.56 -1.20
N TYR A 96 -10.47 -2.64 -1.78
CA TYR A 96 -9.73 -1.51 -2.33
C TYR A 96 -9.85 -1.51 -3.84
N GLU A 97 -10.27 -0.39 -4.40
CA GLU A 97 -10.40 -0.22 -5.83
C GLU A 97 -9.63 1.03 -6.27
N VAL A 98 -8.61 0.80 -7.08
CA VAL A 98 -8.02 1.85 -7.92
C VAL A 98 -8.90 1.95 -9.16
N PRO A 99 -9.39 3.15 -9.55
CA PRO A 99 -10.34 3.29 -10.66
C PRO A 99 -9.84 2.60 -11.94
N GLU A 100 -10.53 1.56 -12.38
CA GLU A 100 -10.10 0.72 -13.51
C GLU A 100 -9.90 1.53 -14.79
N ALA A 101 -10.73 2.55 -15.02
CA ALA A 101 -10.60 3.45 -16.16
C ALA A 101 -9.23 4.15 -16.21
N ARG A 102 -8.67 4.54 -15.06
CA ARG A 102 -7.32 5.14 -14.98
C ARG A 102 -6.25 4.10 -15.30
N ILE A 103 -6.35 2.90 -14.74
CA ILE A 103 -5.41 1.81 -15.04
C ILE A 103 -5.40 1.50 -16.53
N ARG A 104 -6.58 1.33 -17.13
CA ARG A 104 -6.73 1.05 -18.56
C ARG A 104 -6.14 2.17 -19.42
N GLY A 105 -6.40 3.43 -19.07
CA GLY A 105 -5.86 4.58 -19.81
C GLY A 105 -4.33 4.60 -19.84
N GLU A 106 -3.69 4.39 -18.69
CA GLU A 106 -2.22 4.34 -18.61
C GLU A 106 -1.63 3.14 -19.36
N LEU A 107 -2.19 1.95 -19.19
CA LEU A 107 -1.71 0.73 -19.86
C LEU A 107 -1.93 0.78 -21.38
N GLU A 108 -3.03 1.36 -21.85
CA GLU A 108 -3.30 1.58 -23.28
C GLU A 108 -2.30 2.57 -23.89
N SER A 109 -1.95 3.63 -23.16
CA SER A 109 -0.93 4.60 -23.59
C SER A 109 0.45 3.94 -23.74
N ILE A 110 0.87 3.14 -22.75
CA ILE A 110 2.11 2.36 -22.81
C ILE A 110 2.08 1.39 -24.00
N ARG A 111 0.97 0.67 -24.17
CA ARG A 111 0.84 -0.29 -25.28
C ARG A 111 0.93 0.40 -26.63
N THR A 112 0.25 1.52 -26.80
CA THR A 112 0.30 2.33 -28.03
C THR A 112 1.72 2.77 -28.34
N ALA A 113 2.50 3.19 -27.33
CA ALA A 113 3.90 3.55 -27.50
C ALA A 113 4.78 2.35 -27.91
N LEU A 114 4.52 1.16 -27.37
CA LEU A 114 5.19 -0.09 -27.77
C LEU A 114 4.87 -0.49 -29.23
N ASP A 115 3.62 -0.33 -29.65
CA ASP A 115 3.18 -0.66 -31.01
C ASP A 115 3.70 0.36 -32.05
N ALA A 116 3.83 1.62 -31.67
CA ALA A 116 4.37 2.68 -32.51
C ALA A 116 5.90 2.63 -32.68
N ALA A 117 6.61 1.89 -31.82
CA ALA A 117 8.05 1.75 -31.89
C ALA A 117 8.48 0.97 -33.16
N PRO A 118 9.37 1.54 -34.01
CA PRO A 118 9.66 1.00 -35.34
C PRO A 118 10.46 -0.30 -35.34
N ASP A 119 11.16 -0.59 -34.24
CA ASP A 119 12.00 -1.77 -34.09
C ASP A 119 12.07 -2.24 -32.63
N GLU A 120 12.63 -3.43 -32.44
CA GLU A 120 12.75 -4.07 -31.13
C GLU A 120 13.60 -3.25 -30.15
N ARG A 121 14.64 -2.55 -30.64
CA ARG A 121 15.45 -1.68 -29.80
C ARG A 121 14.62 -0.51 -29.27
N SER A 122 13.81 0.10 -30.11
CA SER A 122 12.92 1.21 -29.74
C SER A 122 11.85 0.76 -28.75
N ARG A 123 11.34 -0.47 -28.88
CA ARG A 123 10.42 -1.08 -27.89
C ARG A 123 11.05 -1.22 -26.51
N GLN A 124 12.33 -1.60 -26.44
CA GLN A 124 13.07 -1.71 -25.17
C GLN A 124 13.29 -0.34 -24.49
N LEU A 125 13.21 0.76 -25.24
CA LEU A 125 13.31 2.12 -24.70
C LEU A 125 12.00 2.65 -24.12
N VAL A 126 10.84 2.11 -24.53
CA VAL A 126 9.51 2.61 -24.08
C VAL A 126 9.31 2.55 -22.56
N PRO A 127 9.77 1.52 -21.83
CA PRO A 127 9.63 1.50 -20.37
C PRO A 127 10.61 2.44 -19.66
N GLY A 128 11.67 2.88 -20.34
CA GLY A 128 12.74 3.71 -19.77
C GLY A 128 12.25 5.00 -19.09
N PRO A 129 11.38 5.80 -19.74
CA PRO A 129 10.77 6.97 -19.12
C PRO A 129 10.08 6.69 -17.79
N TYR A 130 9.48 5.52 -17.57
CA TYR A 130 8.79 5.20 -16.30
C TYR A 130 9.75 4.81 -15.18
N VAL A 131 11.04 4.67 -15.45
CA VAL A 131 12.06 4.30 -14.47
C VAL A 131 12.77 5.56 -14.00
N LYS A 132 12.52 5.95 -12.75
CA LYS A 132 13.14 7.13 -12.14
C LYS A 132 14.51 6.83 -11.54
N ARG A 133 14.67 5.64 -10.94
CA ARG A 133 15.90 5.17 -10.26
C ARG A 133 16.03 3.65 -10.40
N ARG A 134 17.26 3.11 -10.35
CA ARG A 134 17.54 1.67 -10.44
C ARG A 134 18.61 1.22 -9.47
N PHE A 135 18.34 0.12 -8.76
CA PHE A 135 19.31 -0.56 -7.91
C PHE A 135 19.30 -2.06 -8.23
N GLY A 136 20.31 -2.53 -8.97
CA GLY A 136 20.41 -3.93 -9.38
C GLY A 136 19.19 -4.39 -10.19
N GLY A 137 18.43 -5.35 -9.64
CA GLY A 137 17.19 -5.89 -10.21
C GLY A 137 15.92 -5.13 -9.86
N PHE A 138 16.02 -4.00 -9.15
CA PHE A 138 14.89 -3.21 -8.66
C PHE A 138 14.90 -1.81 -9.25
N VAL A 139 13.71 -1.23 -9.44
CA VAL A 139 13.55 0.15 -9.91
C VAL A 139 12.50 0.91 -9.11
N LEU A 140 12.63 2.22 -9.11
CA LEU A 140 11.58 3.14 -8.69
C LEU A 140 10.76 3.53 -9.91
N PHE A 141 9.57 2.94 -10.04
CA PHE A 141 8.61 3.21 -11.12
C PHE A 141 7.83 4.49 -10.83
N SER A 142 7.65 5.35 -11.82
CA SER A 142 6.89 6.59 -11.69
C SER A 142 6.05 6.87 -12.93
N LEU A 143 4.79 7.26 -12.71
CA LEU A 143 3.92 7.82 -13.77
C LEU A 143 4.21 9.31 -14.02
N ASN A 144 4.87 9.99 -13.08
CA ASN A 144 5.21 11.41 -13.17
C ASN A 144 6.68 11.62 -13.56
N ALA A 145 7.26 10.67 -14.28
CA ALA A 145 8.64 10.79 -14.69
C ALA A 145 8.77 11.88 -15.76
N THR A 146 9.00 13.11 -15.32
CA THR A 146 9.70 14.09 -16.12
C THR A 146 11.00 13.41 -16.52
N ILE A 147 11.17 13.13 -17.81
CA ILE A 147 12.42 12.65 -18.40
C ILE A 147 13.50 13.48 -17.74
N SER A 148 14.24 12.89 -16.80
CA SER A 148 15.25 13.62 -16.06
C SER A 148 16.35 13.85 -17.08
N THR A 149 16.29 15.02 -17.70
CA THR A 149 17.15 15.51 -18.79
C THR A 149 18.64 15.56 -18.40
N GLY A 150 19.02 15.07 -17.21
CA GLY A 150 20.38 14.97 -16.70
C GLY A 150 20.96 13.55 -16.63
N VAL A 151 20.20 12.47 -16.85
CA VAL A 151 20.75 11.11 -16.98
C VAL A 151 20.50 10.65 -18.42
N ALA A 152 21.51 10.82 -19.28
CA ALA A 152 21.42 10.64 -20.73
C ALA A 152 21.31 9.18 -21.21
N GLY A 153 20.48 8.35 -20.57
CA GLY A 153 20.31 6.95 -20.97
C GLY A 153 19.09 6.25 -20.38
N ASN A 154 18.64 5.19 -21.04
CA ASN A 154 17.64 4.28 -20.52
C ASN A 154 18.23 3.55 -19.30
N LEU A 155 17.68 3.81 -18.10
CA LEU A 155 18.13 3.15 -16.86
C LEU A 155 17.95 1.62 -16.90
N LEU A 156 17.21 1.08 -17.86
CA LEU A 156 17.12 -0.36 -18.12
C LEU A 156 18.33 -0.91 -18.89
N GLU A 157 18.97 -0.09 -19.72
CA GLU A 157 20.14 -0.46 -20.53
C GLU A 157 21.45 -0.21 -19.79
N GLY A 158 21.50 0.81 -18.94
CA GLY A 158 22.67 1.11 -18.09
C GLY A 158 22.73 0.23 -16.84
N SER A 159 23.93 -0.21 -16.45
CA SER A 159 24.16 -0.86 -15.14
C SER A 159 23.97 0.16 -14.02
N GLY A 160 22.78 0.25 -13.45
CA GLY A 160 22.50 1.14 -12.33
C GLY A 160 22.93 0.54 -10.99
N GLN A 161 24.10 0.92 -10.49
CA GLN A 161 24.21 1.23 -9.06
C GLN A 161 23.74 2.67 -8.95
N THR A 162 22.54 2.91 -8.41
CA THR A 162 22.18 4.25 -7.99
C THR A 162 23.27 4.77 -7.05
N GLU A 163 23.83 5.95 -7.30
CA GLU A 163 24.67 6.72 -6.35
C GLU A 163 23.90 7.15 -5.08
N ASP A 164 22.69 6.62 -4.92
CA ASP A 164 21.80 6.93 -3.82
C ASP A 164 22.40 6.45 -2.51
N PRO A 165 22.23 7.24 -1.44
CA PRO A 165 22.57 6.78 -0.12
C PRO A 165 21.87 5.45 0.18
N MET A 166 22.59 4.54 0.81
CA MET A 166 22.13 3.19 1.13
C MET A 166 21.82 3.08 2.62
N GLU A 167 20.75 2.36 2.97
CA GLU A 167 20.53 1.88 4.32
C GLU A 167 21.04 0.46 4.45
N THR A 168 21.80 0.19 5.51
CA THR A 168 22.33 -1.14 5.82
C THR A 168 21.71 -1.65 7.10
N PHE A 169 21.08 -2.81 7.02
CA PHE A 169 20.50 -3.53 8.14
C PHE A 169 21.47 -4.64 8.54
N VAL A 170 21.78 -4.72 9.83
CA VAL A 170 22.73 -5.69 10.41
C VAL A 170 22.09 -6.32 11.63
N ARG A 171 22.22 -7.65 11.76
CA ARG A 171 21.76 -8.38 12.96
C ARG A 171 22.47 -7.88 14.23
N GLY A 172 21.72 -7.71 15.33
CA GLY A 172 22.27 -7.31 16.63
C GLY A 172 22.54 -5.81 16.80
N VAL A 173 22.27 -5.00 15.76
CA VAL A 173 22.20 -3.54 15.88
C VAL A 173 20.73 -3.15 15.90
N SER A 174 20.19 -2.89 17.10
CA SER A 174 18.83 -2.35 17.23
C SER A 174 18.85 -0.87 16.82
N ALA A 175 18.72 -0.60 15.53
CA ALA A 175 18.20 0.70 15.12
C ALA A 175 16.86 0.92 15.83
N ALA A 176 16.49 2.17 16.14
CA ALA A 176 15.15 2.46 16.66
C ALA A 176 14.11 2.05 15.61
N LEU A 177 13.54 0.85 15.77
CA LEU A 177 12.50 0.33 14.90
C LEU A 177 11.19 1.09 15.17
N PRO A 178 10.41 1.43 14.13
CA PRO A 178 9.10 2.04 14.34
C PRO A 178 8.20 1.07 15.13
N ALA A 179 7.49 1.60 16.13
CA ALA A 179 6.52 0.81 16.88
C ALA A 179 5.36 0.40 15.95
N PRO A 180 4.98 -0.90 15.91
CA PRO A 180 3.78 -1.33 15.22
C PRO A 180 2.53 -0.68 15.81
N GLY A 181 1.53 -0.42 14.96
CA GLY A 181 0.23 0.06 15.38
C GLY A 181 -0.17 1.40 14.77
N TRP A 182 -1.26 1.94 15.31
CA TRP A 182 -1.95 3.11 14.82
C TRP A 182 -1.49 4.40 15.49
N GLU A 183 -1.29 5.45 14.71
CA GLU A 183 -0.97 6.78 15.22
C GLU A 183 -1.79 7.86 14.51
N ALA A 184 -2.39 8.75 15.28
CA ALA A 184 -3.03 9.96 14.76
C ALA A 184 -2.15 11.19 15.09
N SER A 185 -1.64 11.84 14.05
CA SER A 185 -0.93 13.11 14.17
C SER A 185 -1.85 14.29 13.79
N GLY A 186 -1.39 15.53 13.97
CA GLY A 186 -2.16 16.73 13.64
C GLY A 186 -2.76 16.70 12.22
N GLY A 187 -1.94 16.36 11.21
CA GLY A 187 -2.34 16.41 9.80
C GLY A 187 -2.56 15.06 9.09
N ALA A 188 -2.23 13.92 9.71
CA ALA A 188 -2.26 12.62 9.04
C ALA A 188 -2.52 11.46 10.00
N TYR A 189 -3.09 10.38 9.47
CA TYR A 189 -3.10 9.07 10.12
C TYR A 189 -1.91 8.24 9.63
N ARG A 190 -1.39 7.40 10.52
CA ARG A 190 -0.29 6.48 10.24
C ARG A 190 -0.59 5.12 10.81
N TYR A 191 -0.07 4.11 10.12
CA TYR A 191 -0.08 2.75 10.60
C TYR A 191 1.24 2.07 10.27
N THR A 192 1.82 1.38 11.25
CA THR A 192 3.00 0.54 11.06
C THR A 192 2.60 -0.93 11.19
N ALA A 193 2.72 -1.69 10.12
CA ALA A 193 2.54 -3.14 10.15
C ALA A 193 3.88 -3.87 10.34
N ALA A 194 3.83 -5.03 10.99
CA ALA A 194 4.92 -5.99 11.05
C ALA A 194 4.57 -7.22 10.21
N GLY A 195 5.55 -7.74 9.48
CA GLY A 195 5.40 -8.94 8.67
C GLY A 195 6.66 -9.79 8.63
N GLU A 196 6.54 -11.02 8.15
CA GLU A 196 7.66 -11.95 8.01
C GLU A 196 8.64 -11.45 6.93
N PHE A 197 9.93 -11.40 7.27
CA PHE A 197 10.99 -11.07 6.32
C PHE A 197 11.69 -12.32 5.77
N ARG A 198 11.64 -12.48 4.45
CA ARG A 198 12.32 -13.55 3.72
C ARG A 198 13.47 -12.98 2.91
N MET A 199 14.70 -13.28 3.33
CA MET A 199 15.92 -12.77 2.67
C MET A 199 16.04 -13.21 1.19
N ARG A 200 15.45 -14.35 0.81
CA ARG A 200 15.39 -14.80 -0.60
C ARG A 200 14.43 -13.98 -1.46
N ASP A 201 13.47 -13.29 -0.85
CA ASP A 201 12.47 -12.47 -1.55
C ASP A 201 12.08 -11.22 -0.71
N PRO A 202 13.01 -10.25 -0.55
CA PRO A 202 12.78 -9.06 0.27
C PRO A 202 11.60 -8.23 -0.24
N LEU A 203 11.49 -8.06 -1.56
CA LEU A 203 10.43 -7.26 -2.18
C LEU A 203 9.04 -7.80 -1.86
N ARG A 204 8.85 -9.12 -1.96
CA ARG A 204 7.57 -9.73 -1.62
C ARG A 204 7.24 -9.56 -0.14
N SER A 205 8.25 -9.69 0.73
CA SER A 205 8.09 -9.51 2.18
C SER A 205 7.55 -8.12 2.50
N PHE A 206 8.20 -7.08 1.95
CA PHE A 206 7.75 -5.71 2.12
C PHE A 206 6.42 -5.44 1.44
N ARG A 207 6.16 -5.98 0.24
CA ARG A 207 4.88 -5.80 -0.46
C ARG A 207 3.70 -6.34 0.36
N ILE A 208 3.80 -7.58 0.85
CA ILE A 208 2.72 -8.19 1.65
C ILE A 208 2.49 -7.37 2.92
N THR A 209 3.58 -6.94 3.57
CA THR A 209 3.50 -6.11 4.78
C THR A 209 2.92 -4.73 4.49
N GLU A 210 3.23 -4.15 3.32
CA GLU A 210 2.69 -2.89 2.83
C GLU A 210 1.19 -2.98 2.53
N GLU A 211 0.75 -4.04 1.86
CA GLU A 211 -0.67 -4.32 1.62
C GLU A 211 -1.44 -4.46 2.95
N ALA A 212 -0.90 -5.21 3.91
CA ALA A 212 -1.47 -5.31 5.25
C ALA A 212 -1.47 -3.97 6.00
N ALA A 213 -0.42 -3.16 5.86
CA ALA A 213 -0.35 -1.85 6.48
C ALA A 213 -1.41 -0.89 5.93
N ILE A 214 -1.61 -0.89 4.60
CA ILE A 214 -2.70 -0.13 3.96
C ILE A 214 -4.04 -0.65 4.43
N GLU A 215 -4.19 -1.98 4.55
CA GLU A 215 -5.45 -2.57 4.95
C GLU A 215 -5.90 -2.10 6.33
N GLU A 216 -5.01 -2.24 7.31
CA GLU A 216 -5.23 -1.81 8.68
C GLU A 216 -5.31 -0.29 8.81
N LEU A 217 -4.53 0.47 8.03
CA LEU A 217 -4.69 1.92 7.95
C LEU A 217 -6.14 2.28 7.56
N VAL A 218 -6.70 1.58 6.59
CA VAL A 218 -8.06 1.89 6.14
C VAL A 218 -9.11 1.41 7.14
N LYS A 219 -8.92 0.25 7.80
CA LYS A 219 -9.80 -0.19 8.91
C LYS A 219 -9.92 0.90 9.96
N GLY A 220 -8.78 1.42 10.44
CA GLY A 220 -8.80 2.47 11.46
C GLY A 220 -9.47 3.75 10.98
N VAL A 221 -9.26 4.17 9.72
CA VAL A 221 -10.00 5.32 9.16
C VAL A 221 -11.51 5.02 9.07
N MET A 222 -11.91 3.83 8.61
CA MET A 222 -13.33 3.46 8.50
C MET A 222 -14.06 3.51 9.84
N VAL A 223 -13.41 3.07 10.92
CA VAL A 223 -13.97 3.18 12.27
C VAL A 223 -14.25 4.65 12.62
N LEU A 224 -13.31 5.56 12.36
CA LEU A 224 -13.46 7.00 12.64
C LEU A 224 -14.58 7.69 11.84
N PHE A 225 -14.95 7.12 10.69
CA PHE A 225 -15.99 7.68 9.81
C PHE A 225 -17.32 6.92 9.88
N SER A 226 -17.40 5.84 10.65
CA SER A 226 -18.65 5.15 10.89
C SER A 226 -19.61 6.03 11.71
N GLY A 227 -20.86 6.14 11.28
CA GLY A 227 -21.94 6.79 12.02
C GLY A 227 -22.33 6.05 13.31
N VAL A 228 -21.90 4.79 13.45
CA VAL A 228 -22.06 3.99 14.67
C VAL A 228 -21.52 4.73 15.91
N ASP A 229 -20.37 5.40 15.81
CA ASP A 229 -19.78 6.14 16.94
C ASP A 229 -20.58 7.43 17.30
N ARG A 230 -21.32 8.00 16.33
CA ARG A 230 -22.10 9.25 16.51
C ARG A 230 -23.52 9.05 17.03
N ALA A 231 -24.14 7.90 16.77
CA ALA A 231 -25.50 7.62 17.22
C ALA A 231 -25.57 7.43 18.75
N TYR A 232 -24.50 6.91 19.37
CA TYR A 232 -24.48 6.56 20.80
C TYR A 232 -24.13 7.71 21.74
N THR A 233 -23.38 8.72 21.28
CA THR A 233 -23.18 9.95 22.07
C THR A 233 -24.47 10.78 22.22
N ALA A 234 -25.50 10.50 21.42
CA ALA A 234 -26.79 11.18 21.48
C ALA A 234 -27.88 10.39 22.23
N SER A 235 -27.65 9.10 22.56
CA SER A 235 -28.66 8.21 23.17
C SER A 235 -28.47 7.97 24.67
N ASP A 236 -27.82 8.89 25.37
CA ASP A 236 -27.71 8.90 26.85
C ASP A 236 -29.02 9.38 27.51
N GLY A 237 -30.14 8.74 27.14
CA GLY A 237 -31.46 9.20 27.55
C GLY A 237 -32.58 8.23 27.23
N GLY A 238 -32.57 7.01 27.80
CA GLY A 238 -33.83 6.29 27.95
C GLY A 238 -33.78 4.77 28.13
N ARG A 239 -33.96 4.38 29.40
CA ARG A 239 -34.64 3.17 29.91
C ARG A 239 -33.97 1.81 29.71
N GLU A 240 -33.54 1.30 30.86
CA GLU A 240 -33.33 -0.11 31.18
C GLU A 240 -34.55 -0.97 30.77
N GLY A 241 -34.28 -1.95 29.91
CA GLY A 241 -35.15 -3.08 29.62
C GLY A 241 -34.25 -4.27 29.30
N ASP A 242 -34.33 -5.29 30.13
CA ASP A 242 -33.51 -6.51 30.16
C ASP A 242 -33.88 -7.48 29.02
N ASP A 243 -33.84 -6.98 27.78
CA ASP A 243 -33.91 -7.78 26.55
C ASP A 243 -32.54 -7.71 25.87
N LEU A 244 -31.85 -8.86 25.85
CA LEU A 244 -30.58 -9.07 25.19
C LEU A 244 -30.76 -8.95 23.65
N ALA A 245 -30.89 -7.73 23.15
CA ALA A 245 -30.91 -7.45 21.73
C ALA A 245 -29.48 -7.26 21.23
N GLU A 246 -28.99 -8.22 20.44
CA GLU A 246 -27.82 -8.03 19.59
C GLU A 246 -28.15 -6.90 18.60
N HIS A 247 -27.93 -5.65 18.97
CA HIS A 247 -28.03 -4.52 18.06
C HIS A 247 -26.80 -4.50 17.16
N VAL A 248 -26.76 -5.42 16.19
CA VAL A 248 -25.79 -5.39 15.09
C VAL A 248 -26.14 -4.20 14.20
N ALA A 249 -25.73 -3.01 14.62
CA ALA A 249 -25.67 -1.87 13.72
C ALA A 249 -24.66 -2.23 12.63
N ARG A 250 -25.17 -2.48 11.43
CA ARG A 250 -24.37 -2.76 10.24
C ARG A 250 -24.37 -1.52 9.37
N GLU A 251 -23.19 -0.94 9.19
CA GLU A 251 -23.00 0.20 8.31
C GLU A 251 -22.01 -0.16 7.21
N GLU A 252 -22.36 0.16 5.97
CA GLU A 252 -21.42 0.11 4.86
C GLU A 252 -20.76 1.48 4.73
N VAL A 253 -19.44 1.51 4.86
CA VAL A 253 -18.65 2.74 4.82
C VAL A 253 -17.86 2.77 3.52
N HIS A 254 -18.02 3.85 2.75
CA HIS A 254 -17.25 4.10 1.54
C HIS A 254 -16.34 5.30 1.76
N LEU A 255 -15.04 5.09 1.59
CA LEU A 255 -14.01 6.11 1.71
C LEU A 255 -13.30 6.27 0.38
N ARG A 256 -13.10 7.52 -0.02
CA ARG A 256 -12.10 7.87 -1.01
C ARG A 256 -10.86 8.33 -0.27
N LEU A 257 -9.75 7.61 -0.45
CA LEU A 257 -8.46 7.95 0.16
C LEU A 257 -7.52 8.47 -0.91
N ARG A 258 -6.98 9.66 -0.67
CA ARG A 258 -5.99 10.32 -1.51
C ARG A 258 -4.70 10.52 -0.74
N GLY A 259 -3.57 10.33 -1.41
CA GLY A 259 -2.29 10.61 -0.79
C GLY A 259 -1.83 9.53 0.19
N VAL A 260 -2.24 8.26 0.01
CA VAL A 260 -1.70 7.17 0.82
C VAL A 260 -0.26 6.89 0.39
N ARG A 261 0.67 6.92 1.33
CA ARG A 261 2.12 6.88 1.05
C ARG A 261 2.82 5.91 1.99
N VAL A 262 3.79 5.16 1.47
CA VAL A 262 4.77 4.47 2.32
C VAL A 262 5.85 5.47 2.69
N ILE A 263 6.11 5.63 3.99
CA ILE A 263 7.11 6.60 4.48
C ILE A 263 8.33 5.92 5.09
N ARG A 264 8.20 4.63 5.44
CA ARG A 264 9.30 3.86 6.04
C ARG A 264 9.14 2.37 5.77
N ARG A 265 10.24 1.72 5.45
CA ARG A 265 10.43 0.27 5.46
C ARG A 265 11.66 -0.04 6.29
N ALA A 266 11.51 -0.81 7.37
CA ALA A 266 12.61 -1.17 8.27
C ALA A 266 12.71 -2.69 8.42
N LEU A 267 13.86 -3.19 8.85
CA LEU A 267 14.07 -4.61 9.12
C LEU A 267 14.60 -4.84 10.52
N ASP A 268 14.06 -5.88 11.13
CA ASP A 268 14.66 -6.59 12.24
C ASP A 268 15.19 -7.94 11.72
N LEU A 269 16.48 -7.98 11.39
CA LEU A 269 17.14 -9.19 10.90
C LEU A 269 17.35 -10.23 12.01
N GLU A 270 17.26 -9.85 13.28
CA GLU A 270 17.39 -10.78 14.40
C GLU A 270 16.13 -11.62 14.56
N HIS A 271 14.97 -10.98 14.46
CA HIS A 271 13.67 -11.64 14.57
C HIS A 271 13.08 -12.08 13.21
N GLY A 272 13.72 -11.71 12.09
CA GLY A 272 13.22 -12.03 10.75
C GLY A 272 11.93 -11.29 10.42
N ILE A 273 11.82 -10.03 10.84
CA ILE A 273 10.62 -9.20 10.68
C ILE A 273 10.94 -8.00 9.79
N CYS A 274 10.00 -7.63 8.93
CA CYS A 274 9.99 -6.35 8.25
C CYS A 274 8.85 -5.48 8.74
N LEU A 275 9.10 -4.17 8.82
CA LEU A 275 8.13 -3.18 9.24
C LEU A 275 7.85 -2.23 8.08
N VAL A 276 6.58 -1.94 7.83
CA VAL A 276 6.16 -0.94 6.83
C VAL A 276 5.26 0.08 7.49
N THR A 277 5.64 1.35 7.41
CA THR A 277 4.83 2.47 7.88
C THR A 277 4.20 3.17 6.69
N VAL A 278 2.87 3.24 6.71
CA VAL A 278 2.05 3.97 5.75
C VAL A 278 1.41 5.19 6.41
N THR A 279 1.10 6.19 5.61
CA THR A 279 0.37 7.38 6.06
C THR A 279 -0.70 7.78 5.07
N VAL A 280 -1.75 8.42 5.57
CA VAL A 280 -2.75 9.14 4.77
C VAL A 280 -2.98 10.53 5.38
N PRO A 281 -2.92 11.62 4.59
CA PRO A 281 -3.26 12.95 5.07
C PRO A 281 -4.76 13.03 5.39
N LYS A 282 -5.13 13.69 6.49
CA LYS A 282 -6.54 13.85 6.87
C LYS A 282 -7.35 14.58 5.80
N SER A 283 -6.74 15.57 5.13
CA SER A 283 -7.34 16.29 4.00
C SER A 283 -7.55 15.44 2.74
N GLY A 284 -6.90 14.28 2.66
CA GLY A 284 -7.04 13.33 1.56
C GLY A 284 -8.19 12.33 1.75
N ILE A 285 -8.90 12.37 2.88
CA ILE A 285 -9.96 11.42 3.20
C ILE A 285 -11.31 12.08 2.94
N VAL A 286 -12.11 11.46 2.07
CA VAL A 286 -13.47 11.89 1.78
C VAL A 286 -14.41 10.71 1.99
N ALA A 287 -15.35 10.84 2.92
CA ALA A 287 -16.44 9.88 3.05
C ALA A 287 -17.43 10.07 1.89
N GLY A 288 -17.72 8.99 1.17
CA GLY A 288 -18.77 8.96 0.16
C GLY A 288 -20.09 8.52 0.79
N LEU A 289 -21.20 9.15 0.38
CA LEU A 289 -22.51 8.51 0.53
C LEU A 289 -22.58 7.31 -0.43
N PRO A 290 -23.18 6.17 -0.04
CA PRO A 290 -23.40 5.08 -0.98
C PRO A 290 -24.17 5.61 -2.19
N ALA A 291 -23.73 5.20 -3.38
CA ALA A 291 -24.40 5.52 -4.64
C ALA A 291 -25.74 4.75 -4.75
N ASN A 292 -26.69 5.02 -3.86
CA ASN A 292 -28.08 4.63 -4.07
C ASN A 292 -28.79 5.72 -4.87
N GLY A 293 -28.44 5.79 -6.14
CA GLY A 293 -29.34 6.32 -7.16
C GLY A 293 -30.48 5.33 -7.34
N LYS A 294 -31.57 5.48 -6.59
CA LYS A 294 -32.90 5.16 -7.11
C LYS A 294 -33.53 6.47 -7.56
N PRO A 295 -33.81 6.67 -8.86
CA PRO A 295 -34.64 7.79 -9.29
C PRO A 295 -36.04 7.58 -8.72
N GLY A 296 -36.69 8.69 -8.37
CA GLY A 296 -38.00 8.71 -7.74
C GLY A 296 -39.01 7.85 -8.48
N SER A 297 -39.70 6.99 -7.74
CA SER A 297 -41.01 6.54 -8.16
C SER A 297 -41.99 7.67 -7.84
N GLU A 298 -42.21 8.54 -8.84
CA GLU A 298 -43.55 9.07 -9.05
C GLU A 298 -44.51 7.87 -9.06
N THR A 299 -45.38 7.81 -8.06
CA THR A 299 -46.66 7.15 -8.23
C THR A 299 -47.72 8.19 -7.95
N SER A 300 -48.32 8.63 -9.05
CA SER A 300 -49.59 9.32 -9.08
C SER A 300 -50.61 8.59 -8.20
N ARG A 301 -51.23 9.32 -7.28
CA ARG A 301 -52.69 9.51 -7.21
C ARG A 301 -53.01 10.62 -6.22
#